data_AF-A0A9E4JFN7-F1
#
_entry.id   AF-A0A9E4JFN7-F1
#
_cell.length_a   1.000
_cell.length_b   1.000
_cell.length_c   1.000
_cell.angle_alpha   90.00
_cell.angle_beta   90.00
_cell.angle_gamma   90.00
#
_symmetry.space_group_name_H-M   'P 1'
#
loop_
_entity.id
_entity.type
_entity.pdbx_description
1 polymer ?
#
loop_
_entity_poly.entity_id
_entity_poly.type
_entity_poly.pdbx_seq_one_letter_code
_entity_poly.pdbx_strand_id
1 'polypeptide(L)'
;MWTQTLAQVLCRGGWATAFAMSVAACSVVTYQPVSGLSRPTAISAERRNFEGRRMVLRCLPGGYLDPRDTQRLCARVQALFAGQGAEVQMALTRAGTQLGGPPAQAGAVDLVLELRSHLIHKESNVWLSILSGLSLTLIPAISSFSFAQDVVVLDADGFQLASETLEGRFVTYFGAGVWSVNKVLDLLVREEDEHLTGDTAKTDFSKDFYRQLSQIALNAHLRARVMRAFDEPPRPNAPPRPPLSSAAPR
;
A
#
# COMPACT_ATOMS: atom_id res chain seq x y z
N MET A 1 15.05 -11.50 -41.48
CA MET A 1 16.06 -10.50 -41.06
C MET A 1 15.82 -9.27 -41.91
N TRP A 2 15.70 -8.09 -41.30
CA TRP A 2 15.26 -6.81 -41.90
C TRP A 2 13.73 -6.61 -42.01
N THR A 3 13.17 -5.89 -41.02
CA THR A 3 12.27 -4.73 -41.15
C THR A 3 11.71 -4.41 -39.75
N GLN A 4 12.47 -3.66 -38.93
CA GLN A 4 12.01 -3.21 -37.61
C GLN A 4 12.42 -1.76 -37.28
N THR A 5 12.80 -0.97 -38.29
CA THR A 5 13.61 0.24 -38.06
C THR A 5 12.97 1.56 -38.50
N LEU A 6 11.65 1.72 -38.39
CA LEU A 6 11.01 3.02 -38.71
C LEU A 6 10.00 3.56 -37.67
N ALA A 7 9.57 2.75 -36.69
CA ALA A 7 8.69 3.25 -35.61
C ALA A 7 9.45 3.85 -34.41
N GLN A 8 10.80 3.78 -34.40
CA GLN A 8 11.61 4.14 -33.22
C GLN A 8 12.15 5.57 -33.24
N VAL A 9 12.01 6.31 -34.34
CA VAL A 9 12.67 7.62 -34.51
C VAL A 9 11.85 8.78 -33.93
N LEU A 10 10.55 8.60 -33.69
CA LEU A 10 9.69 9.69 -33.19
C LEU A 10 9.74 9.89 -31.67
N CYS A 11 10.46 9.05 -30.91
CA CYS A 11 10.45 9.12 -29.44
C CYS A 11 11.84 9.18 -28.77
N ARG A 12 12.94 9.24 -29.53
CA ARG A 12 14.28 9.43 -28.94
C ARG A 12 15.26 10.18 -29.85
N GLY A 13 15.53 11.44 -29.54
CA GLY A 13 16.88 11.96 -29.70
C GLY A 13 17.77 11.33 -28.61
N GLY A 14 18.73 10.48 -28.99
CA GLY A 14 19.73 9.92 -28.07
C GLY A 14 19.97 8.43 -28.26
N TRP A 15 21.15 8.08 -28.77
CA TRP A 15 21.47 6.80 -29.41
C TRP A 15 21.80 5.66 -28.43
N ALA A 16 21.16 4.51 -28.67
CA ALA A 16 21.76 3.17 -28.78
C ALA A 16 22.10 2.26 -27.57
N THR A 17 21.88 2.60 -26.30
CA THR A 17 22.04 1.62 -25.19
C THR A 17 20.88 1.60 -24.18
N ALA A 18 19.66 1.83 -24.65
CA ALA A 18 18.53 1.96 -23.74
C ALA A 18 17.21 1.39 -24.30
N PHE A 19 17.22 0.19 -24.87
CA PHE A 19 15.99 -0.43 -25.39
C PHE A 19 15.02 -0.85 -24.28
N ALA A 20 15.52 -1.24 -23.10
CA ALA A 20 14.66 -1.55 -21.94
C ALA A 20 14.14 -0.29 -21.20
N MET A 21 14.79 0.86 -21.39
CA MET A 21 14.41 2.14 -20.75
C MET A 21 13.59 3.08 -21.66
N SER A 22 13.34 2.72 -22.92
CA SER A 22 12.57 3.56 -23.87
C SER A 22 11.06 3.38 -23.77
N VAL A 23 10.61 2.19 -23.37
CA VAL A 23 9.18 1.84 -23.36
C VAL A 23 8.42 2.64 -22.28
N ALA A 24 9.13 3.08 -21.24
CA ALA A 24 8.57 3.90 -20.16
C ALA A 24 8.15 5.31 -20.61
N ALA A 25 8.69 5.83 -21.72
CA ALA A 25 8.39 7.19 -22.17
C ALA A 25 7.02 7.31 -22.87
N CYS A 26 6.37 6.21 -23.25
CA CYS A 26 5.10 6.21 -23.98
C CYS A 26 4.00 5.39 -23.27
N SER A 27 4.11 5.27 -21.95
CA SER A 27 3.13 4.57 -21.14
C SER A 27 2.47 5.49 -20.12
N VAL A 28 1.16 5.37 -20.00
CA VAL A 28 0.36 6.00 -18.94
C VAL A 28 0.00 4.92 -17.94
N VAL A 29 0.26 5.16 -16.65
CA VAL A 29 -0.06 4.22 -15.58
C VAL A 29 -1.14 4.84 -14.71
N THR A 30 -2.23 4.12 -14.51
CA THR A 30 -3.31 4.52 -13.62
C THR A 30 -3.40 3.55 -12.44
N TYR A 31 -3.49 4.10 -11.24
CA TYR A 31 -3.80 3.36 -10.02
C TYR A 31 -5.32 3.34 -9.78
N GLN A 32 -5.85 2.17 -9.43
CA GLN A 32 -7.25 1.95 -9.10
C GLN A 32 -7.31 1.24 -7.73
N PRO A 33 -7.80 1.89 -6.66
CA PRO A 33 -8.03 1.23 -5.40
C PRO A 33 -9.19 0.22 -5.56
N VAL A 34 -9.02 -1.00 -5.04
CA VAL A 34 -10.03 -2.06 -5.16
C VAL A 34 -10.68 -2.28 -3.79
N SER A 35 -10.29 -3.34 -3.09
CA SER A 35 -10.79 -3.71 -1.76
C SER A 35 -9.91 -3.13 -0.67
N GLY A 36 -10.51 -2.61 0.41
CA GLY A 36 -9.80 -2.06 1.56
C GLY A 36 -9.17 -0.68 1.32
N LEU A 37 -8.49 -0.46 0.19
CA LEU A 37 -7.85 0.83 -0.14
C LEU A 37 -8.83 1.97 -0.41
N SER A 38 -10.03 1.65 -0.91
CA SER A 38 -11.09 2.61 -1.24
C SER A 38 -11.90 3.10 -0.03
N ARG A 39 -11.67 2.57 1.17
CA ARG A 39 -12.45 2.92 2.36
C ARG A 39 -12.13 4.34 2.84
N PRO A 40 -13.11 5.13 3.29
CA PRO A 40 -12.80 6.42 3.89
C PRO A 40 -11.95 6.23 5.16
N THR A 41 -10.92 7.06 5.33
CA THR A 41 -10.08 7.07 6.53
C THR A 41 -10.37 8.35 7.32
N ALA A 42 -10.64 8.19 8.61
CA ALA A 42 -10.90 9.33 9.51
C ALA A 42 -9.62 9.87 10.15
N ILE A 43 -8.54 9.09 10.11
CA ILE A 43 -7.28 9.37 10.79
C ILE A 43 -6.28 9.95 9.81
N SER A 44 -5.70 11.10 10.19
CA SER A 44 -4.54 11.64 9.48
C SER A 44 -3.28 10.87 9.90
N ALA A 45 -2.56 10.35 8.91
CA ALA A 45 -1.27 9.71 9.08
C ALA A 45 -0.13 10.68 9.51
N GLU A 46 -0.39 11.98 9.49
CA GLU A 46 0.58 13.03 9.87
C GLU A 46 0.51 13.38 11.36
N ARG A 47 -0.52 12.92 12.07
CA ARG A 47 -0.69 13.17 13.50
C ARG A 47 0.04 12.13 14.33
N ARG A 48 0.44 12.50 15.56
CA ARG A 48 1.06 11.59 16.53
C ARG A 48 0.04 10.64 17.17
N ASN A 49 -0.51 9.72 16.38
CA ASN A 49 -1.56 8.80 16.84
C ASN A 49 -1.04 7.68 17.77
N PHE A 50 0.27 7.45 17.80
CA PHE A 50 0.89 6.30 18.47
C PHE A 50 2.00 6.74 19.45
N GLU A 51 1.87 7.93 20.04
CA GLU A 51 2.88 8.47 20.96
C GLU A 51 3.17 7.52 22.14
N GLY A 52 4.45 7.18 22.31
CA GLY A 52 4.93 6.31 23.39
C GLY A 52 4.57 4.83 23.22
N ARG A 53 4.12 4.41 22.04
CA ARG A 53 3.76 3.02 21.75
C ARG A 53 4.92 2.24 21.19
N ARG A 54 5.10 1.00 21.66
CA ARG A 54 6.11 0.09 21.12
C ARG A 54 5.47 -0.86 20.12
N MET A 55 5.89 -0.77 18.86
CA MET A 55 5.36 -1.58 17.77
C MET A 55 6.45 -2.48 17.20
N VAL A 56 6.11 -3.72 16.89
CA VAL A 56 6.98 -4.60 16.11
C VAL A 56 6.42 -4.74 14.71
N LEU A 57 7.21 -4.39 13.69
CA LEU A 57 6.86 -4.55 12.29
C LEU A 57 7.51 -5.81 11.73
N ARG A 58 6.68 -6.78 11.34
CA ARG A 58 7.10 -8.01 10.66
C ARG A 58 6.67 -7.94 9.21
N CYS A 59 7.64 -7.99 8.32
CA CYS A 59 7.36 -8.15 6.91
C CYS A 59 7.71 -9.55 6.46
N LEU A 60 6.73 -10.21 5.89
CA LEU A 60 6.87 -11.55 5.36
C LEU A 60 7.10 -11.45 3.85
N PRO A 61 8.22 -12.02 3.34
CA PRO A 61 8.45 -12.05 1.91
C PRO A 61 7.34 -12.86 1.25
N GLY A 62 6.67 -12.23 0.29
CA GLY A 62 5.65 -12.87 -0.53
C GLY A 62 6.22 -13.48 -1.80
N GLY A 63 5.34 -14.04 -2.62
CA GLY A 63 5.71 -14.50 -3.97
C GLY A 63 5.85 -13.36 -4.99
N TYR A 64 5.48 -12.13 -4.62
CA TYR A 64 5.43 -10.99 -5.53
C TYR A 64 6.59 -10.01 -5.36
N LEU A 65 6.77 -9.45 -4.16
CA LEU A 65 7.90 -8.56 -3.88
C LEU A 65 9.15 -9.38 -3.61
N ASP A 66 10.25 -9.01 -4.25
CA ASP A 66 11.54 -9.57 -3.90
C ASP A 66 11.94 -9.12 -2.46
N PRO A 67 12.91 -9.79 -1.83
CA PRO A 67 13.32 -9.44 -0.47
C PRO A 67 13.78 -7.99 -0.29
N ARG A 68 14.39 -7.37 -1.33
CA ARG A 68 14.86 -5.98 -1.23
C ARG A 68 13.71 -5.00 -1.28
N ASP A 69 12.74 -5.19 -2.17
CA ASP A 69 11.56 -4.34 -2.22
C ASP A 69 10.65 -4.53 -1.00
N THR A 70 10.56 -5.76 -0.48
CA THR A 70 9.93 -6.03 0.81
C THR A 70 10.59 -5.20 1.91
N GLN A 71 11.93 -5.24 2.03
CA GLN A 71 12.66 -4.47 3.04
C GLN A 71 12.44 -2.95 2.90
N ARG A 72 12.39 -2.43 1.66
CA ARG A 72 12.10 -1.02 1.39
C ARG A 72 10.69 -0.63 1.85
N LEU A 73 9.70 -1.48 1.57
CA LEU A 73 8.33 -1.29 2.06
C LEU A 73 8.31 -1.24 3.59
N CYS A 74 8.99 -2.18 4.25
CA CYS A 74 9.08 -2.20 5.72
C CYS A 74 9.73 -0.94 6.28
N ALA A 75 10.82 -0.48 5.69
CA ALA A 75 11.51 0.73 6.13
C ALA A 75 10.60 1.96 6.01
N ARG A 76 9.80 2.05 4.94
CA ARG A 76 8.83 3.14 4.78
C ARG A 76 7.69 3.07 5.79
N VAL A 77 7.16 1.88 6.06
CA VAL A 77 6.13 1.69 7.09
C VAL A 77 6.69 1.97 8.49
N GLN A 78 7.92 1.57 8.77
CA GLN A 78 8.61 1.90 10.01
C GLN A 78 8.72 3.42 10.16
N ALA A 79 9.18 4.12 9.13
CA ALA A 79 9.28 5.58 9.14
C ALA A 79 7.91 6.25 9.32
N LEU A 80 6.85 5.71 8.71
CA LEU A 80 5.48 6.18 8.88
C LEU A 80 5.06 6.14 10.35
N PHE A 81 5.15 4.99 11.01
CA PHE A 81 4.71 4.85 12.41
C PHE A 81 5.64 5.58 13.38
N ALA A 82 6.94 5.62 13.10
CA ALA A 82 7.89 6.44 13.86
C ALA A 82 7.55 7.94 13.78
N GLY A 83 7.17 8.42 12.59
CA GLY A 83 6.67 9.79 12.40
C GLY A 83 5.39 10.08 13.19
N GLN A 84 4.58 9.06 13.48
CA GLN A 84 3.38 9.15 14.33
C GLN A 84 3.67 8.95 15.83
N GLY A 85 4.94 8.94 16.25
CA GLY A 85 5.36 8.89 17.64
C GLY A 85 5.53 7.48 18.23
N ALA A 86 5.47 6.42 17.41
CA ALA A 86 5.72 5.06 17.85
C ALA A 86 7.22 4.72 17.89
N GLU A 87 7.63 3.90 18.84
CA GLU A 87 8.91 3.19 18.85
C GLU A 87 8.76 1.88 18.05
N VAL A 88 9.25 1.87 16.81
CA VAL A 88 9.04 0.75 15.89
C VAL A 88 10.31 -0.09 15.74
N GLN A 89 10.22 -1.36 16.13
CA GLN A 89 11.26 -2.37 15.91
C GLN A 89 10.92 -3.21 14.67
N MET A 90 11.87 -3.31 13.73
CA MET A 90 11.68 -4.11 12.52
C MET A 90 12.20 -5.53 12.75
N ALA A 91 11.36 -6.53 12.51
CA ALA A 91 11.72 -7.95 12.55
C ALA A 91 11.57 -8.54 11.14
N LEU A 92 12.68 -8.66 10.43
CA LEU A 92 12.72 -9.35 9.14
C LEU A 92 12.52 -10.85 9.37
N THR A 93 11.44 -11.39 8.81
CA THR A 93 11.08 -12.80 8.99
C THR A 93 11.56 -13.63 7.81
N ARG A 94 12.00 -14.87 8.05
CA ARG A 94 12.44 -15.77 6.97
C ARG A 94 11.26 -16.21 6.12
N ALA A 95 11.54 -16.51 4.85
CA ALA A 95 10.56 -17.12 3.94
C ALA A 95 9.99 -18.42 4.56
N GLY A 96 8.68 -18.62 4.42
CA GLY A 96 7.96 -19.75 5.02
C GLY A 96 7.32 -19.46 6.39
N THR A 97 7.55 -18.28 6.97
CA THR A 97 6.82 -17.86 8.18
C THR A 97 5.36 -17.60 7.84
N GLN A 98 4.44 -18.09 8.69
CA GLN A 98 3.00 -17.87 8.52
C GLN A 98 2.57 -16.52 9.11
N LEU A 99 1.54 -15.92 8.51
CA LEU A 99 0.87 -14.75 9.05
C LEU A 99 0.12 -15.13 10.33
N GLY A 100 0.13 -14.26 11.34
CA GLY A 100 -0.50 -14.50 12.64
C GLY A 100 0.29 -15.44 13.55
N GLY A 101 1.55 -15.74 13.24
CA GLY A 101 2.39 -16.57 14.10
C GLY A 101 2.81 -15.84 15.39
N PRO A 102 3.11 -16.55 16.48
CA PRO A 102 3.49 -15.93 17.74
C PRO A 102 4.70 -15.00 17.57
N PRO A 103 4.77 -13.88 18.32
CA PRO A 103 5.89 -12.95 18.23
C PRO A 103 7.19 -13.64 18.66
N ALA A 104 8.24 -13.47 17.86
CA ALA A 104 9.55 -14.10 18.12
C ALA A 104 10.32 -13.44 19.29
N GLN A 105 9.88 -12.26 19.74
CA GLN A 105 10.54 -11.50 20.81
C GLN A 105 9.58 -11.33 21.99
N ALA A 106 9.91 -12.00 23.09
CA ALA A 106 9.32 -11.76 24.39
C ALA A 106 9.83 -10.41 24.92
N GLY A 107 9.00 -9.38 24.80
CA GLY A 107 9.26 -8.03 25.28
C GLY A 107 7.94 -7.29 25.45
N ALA A 108 7.96 -6.17 26.16
CA ALA A 108 6.77 -5.34 26.38
C ALA A 108 6.39 -4.57 25.09
N VAL A 109 5.90 -5.30 24.09
CA VAL A 109 5.39 -4.78 22.83
C VAL A 109 3.90 -4.48 22.99
N ASP A 110 3.43 -3.35 22.47
CA ASP A 110 2.00 -3.02 22.51
C ASP A 110 1.25 -3.62 21.31
N LEU A 111 1.86 -3.63 20.12
CA LEU A 111 1.25 -4.10 18.88
C LEU A 111 2.30 -4.76 17.97
N VAL A 112 1.92 -5.85 17.32
CA VAL A 112 2.71 -6.47 16.26
C VAL A 112 1.97 -6.30 14.95
N LEU A 113 2.61 -5.64 13.98
CA LEU A 113 2.07 -5.42 12.65
C LEU A 113 2.75 -6.37 11.66
N GLU A 114 1.97 -7.24 11.04
CA GLU A 114 2.44 -8.18 10.03
C GLU A 114 1.96 -7.78 8.65
N LEU A 115 2.89 -7.75 7.70
CA LEU A 115 2.66 -7.34 6.32
C LEU A 115 3.11 -8.44 5.36
N ARG A 116 2.23 -8.86 4.45
CA ARG A 116 2.58 -9.76 3.35
C ARG A 116 1.98 -9.29 2.04
N SER A 117 2.83 -9.14 1.03
CA SER A 117 2.40 -8.83 -0.33
C SER A 117 2.15 -10.12 -1.11
N HIS A 118 1.12 -10.20 -1.93
CA HIS A 118 0.98 -11.24 -2.92
C HIS A 118 0.33 -10.73 -4.21
N LEU A 119 0.61 -11.40 -5.32
CA LEU A 119 0.05 -11.05 -6.62
C LEU A 119 -1.27 -11.81 -6.79
N ILE A 120 -2.37 -11.09 -7.00
CA ILE A 120 -3.68 -11.71 -7.28
C ILE A 120 -3.76 -12.07 -8.75
N HIS A 121 -3.44 -11.11 -9.61
CA HIS A 121 -3.65 -11.25 -11.04
C HIS A 121 -2.62 -10.44 -11.82
N LYS A 122 -2.11 -11.01 -12.92
CA LYS A 122 -1.31 -10.28 -13.91
C LYS A 122 -1.86 -10.61 -15.28
N GLU A 123 -2.44 -9.60 -15.91
CA GLU A 123 -2.98 -9.69 -17.25
C GLU A 123 -2.06 -8.94 -18.21
N SER A 124 -1.50 -9.67 -19.17
CA SER A 124 -0.80 -9.07 -20.30
C SER A 124 -1.13 -9.85 -21.54
N ASN A 125 -1.69 -9.17 -22.55
CA ASN A 125 -2.03 -9.82 -23.81
C ASN A 125 -0.92 -9.55 -24.84
N VAL A 126 -0.15 -10.59 -25.15
CA VAL A 126 0.95 -10.54 -26.13
C VAL A 126 0.44 -10.12 -27.51
N TRP A 127 -0.76 -10.54 -27.90
CA TRP A 127 -1.36 -10.15 -29.18
C TRP A 127 -1.70 -8.67 -29.23
N LEU A 128 -2.17 -8.08 -28.12
CA LEU A 128 -2.38 -6.64 -28.06
C LEU A 128 -1.05 -5.87 -28.20
N SER A 129 0.03 -6.36 -27.61
CA SER A 129 1.36 -5.77 -27.80
C SER A 129 1.83 -5.86 -29.27
N ILE A 130 1.60 -6.99 -29.93
CA ILE A 130 1.93 -7.17 -31.35
C ILE A 130 1.08 -6.26 -32.23
N LEU A 131 -0.24 -6.24 -32.03
CA LEU A 131 -1.17 -5.36 -32.75
C LEU A 131 -0.83 -3.89 -32.52
N SER A 132 -0.42 -3.52 -31.32
CA SER A 132 0.06 -2.17 -31.02
C SER A 132 1.31 -1.86 -31.83
N GLY A 133 2.28 -2.77 -31.89
CA GLY A 133 3.47 -2.60 -32.73
C GLY A 133 3.15 -2.48 -34.22
N LEU A 134 2.30 -3.37 -34.74
CA LEU A 134 1.89 -3.40 -36.16
C LEU A 134 1.08 -2.18 -36.56
N SER A 135 0.23 -1.68 -35.67
CA SER A 135 -0.59 -0.48 -35.89
C SER A 135 0.16 0.82 -35.58
N LEU A 136 1.48 0.77 -35.36
CA LEU A 136 2.29 1.92 -34.97
C LEU A 136 1.69 2.66 -33.76
N THR A 137 1.22 1.91 -32.78
CA THR A 137 0.56 2.36 -31.54
C THR A 137 -0.78 3.06 -31.71
N LEU A 138 -1.42 2.94 -32.88
CA LEU A 138 -2.81 3.35 -33.08
C LEU A 138 -3.76 2.54 -32.18
N ILE A 139 -3.50 1.23 -32.06
CA ILE A 139 -4.14 0.36 -31.07
C ILE A 139 -3.22 0.33 -29.84
N PRO A 140 -3.66 0.81 -28.66
CA PRO A 140 -2.82 0.78 -27.48
C PRO A 140 -2.70 -0.64 -26.93
N ALA A 141 -1.51 -0.99 -26.44
CA ALA A 141 -1.33 -2.19 -25.65
C ALA A 141 -1.73 -1.90 -24.20
N ILE A 142 -2.47 -2.83 -23.58
CA ILE A 142 -2.93 -2.70 -22.19
C ILE A 142 -2.34 -3.86 -21.41
N SER A 143 -1.74 -3.53 -20.26
CA SER A 143 -1.36 -4.52 -19.26
C SER A 143 -1.92 -4.11 -17.91
N SER A 144 -2.41 -5.07 -17.14
CA SER A 144 -2.89 -4.81 -15.79
C SER A 144 -2.29 -5.78 -14.80
N PHE A 145 -1.98 -5.27 -13.61
CA PHE A 145 -1.58 -6.12 -12.50
C PHE A 145 -2.33 -5.71 -11.24
N SER A 146 -2.82 -6.71 -10.53
CA SER A 146 -3.54 -6.57 -9.27
C SER A 146 -2.74 -7.27 -8.18
N PHE A 147 -2.50 -6.57 -7.08
CA PHE A 147 -1.77 -7.09 -5.93
C PHE A 147 -2.62 -6.88 -4.68
N ALA A 148 -2.37 -7.73 -3.70
CA ALA A 148 -2.92 -7.65 -2.36
C ALA A 148 -1.79 -7.48 -1.36
N GLN A 149 -2.07 -6.68 -0.34
CA GLN A 149 -1.26 -6.56 0.85
C GLN A 149 -2.10 -7.01 2.04
N ASP A 150 -1.79 -8.18 2.56
CA ASP A 150 -2.40 -8.68 3.79
C ASP A 150 -1.74 -7.98 4.98
N VAL A 151 -2.59 -7.40 5.81
CA VAL A 151 -2.22 -6.68 7.02
C VAL A 151 -2.87 -7.39 8.19
N VAL A 152 -2.05 -7.88 9.13
CA VAL A 152 -2.53 -8.43 10.38
C VAL A 152 -1.93 -7.66 11.55
N VAL A 153 -2.78 -7.26 12.48
CA VAL A 153 -2.37 -6.64 13.73
C VAL A 153 -2.62 -7.61 14.86
N LEU A 154 -1.57 -7.95 15.58
CA LEU A 154 -1.61 -8.79 16.76
C LEU A 154 -1.35 -7.96 18.01
N ASP A 155 -1.87 -8.44 19.13
CA ASP A 155 -1.49 -7.95 20.45
C ASP A 155 -0.13 -8.53 20.90
N ALA A 156 0.39 -8.06 22.03
CA ALA A 156 1.56 -8.56 22.73
C ALA A 156 1.55 -10.10 22.90
N ASP A 157 0.38 -10.66 23.18
CA ASP A 157 0.17 -12.10 23.40
C ASP A 157 0.00 -12.89 22.10
N GLY A 158 0.08 -12.23 20.94
CA GLY A 158 -0.14 -12.83 19.63
C GLY A 158 -1.61 -12.99 19.25
N PHE A 159 -2.55 -12.44 20.02
CA PHE A 159 -3.97 -12.45 19.66
C PHE A 159 -4.25 -11.51 18.49
N GLN A 160 -4.99 -11.99 17.48
CA GLN A 160 -5.32 -11.20 16.30
C GLN A 160 -6.38 -10.13 16.59
N LEU A 161 -5.96 -8.87 16.57
CA LEU A 161 -6.81 -7.70 16.81
C LEU A 161 -7.54 -7.26 15.54
N ALA A 162 -6.84 -7.29 14.40
CA ALA A 162 -7.36 -6.91 13.10
C ALA A 162 -6.69 -7.73 11.99
N SER A 163 -7.43 -8.00 10.92
CA SER A 163 -6.91 -8.58 9.68
C SER A 163 -7.67 -7.99 8.51
N GLU A 164 -6.95 -7.37 7.59
CA GLU A 164 -7.51 -6.81 6.38
C GLU A 164 -6.59 -7.09 5.19
N THR A 165 -7.19 -7.31 4.03
CA THR A 165 -6.47 -7.40 2.75
C THR A 165 -6.70 -6.11 1.98
N LEU A 166 -5.62 -5.40 1.68
CA LEU A 166 -5.62 -4.15 0.93
C LEU A 166 -5.25 -4.45 -0.52
N GLU A 167 -6.18 -4.23 -1.44
CA GLU A 167 -6.02 -4.58 -2.85
C GLU A 167 -5.94 -3.33 -3.73
N GLY A 168 -4.94 -3.32 -4.61
CA GLY A 168 -4.75 -2.29 -5.61
C GLY A 168 -4.59 -2.90 -7.00
N ARG A 169 -5.10 -2.19 -8.00
CA ARG A 169 -4.88 -2.51 -9.41
C ARG A 169 -4.11 -1.37 -10.07
N PHE A 170 -3.10 -1.74 -10.83
CA PHE A 170 -2.39 -0.83 -11.72
C PHE A 170 -2.67 -1.24 -13.16
N VAL A 171 -3.08 -0.26 -13.97
CA VAL A 171 -3.30 -0.44 -15.40
C VAL A 171 -2.29 0.41 -16.13
N THR A 172 -1.52 -0.21 -17.01
CA THR A 172 -0.54 0.46 -17.86
C THR A 172 -1.03 0.42 -19.30
N TYR A 173 -1.23 1.59 -19.86
CA TYR A 173 -1.57 1.81 -21.26
C TYR A 173 -0.31 2.21 -22.00
N PHE A 174 0.00 1.52 -23.09
CA PHE A 174 1.13 1.83 -23.95
C PHE A 174 0.65 2.25 -25.34
N GLY A 175 1.10 3.40 -25.79
CA GLY A 175 0.92 3.83 -27.17
C GLY A 175 1.05 5.34 -27.37
N ALA A 176 1.53 5.76 -28.53
CA ALA A 176 1.80 7.16 -28.82
C ALA A 176 0.54 8.01 -28.79
N GLY A 177 -0.61 7.47 -29.22
CA GLY A 177 -1.90 8.17 -29.16
C GLY A 177 -2.36 8.44 -27.72
N VAL A 178 -2.27 7.44 -26.84
CA VAL A 178 -2.63 7.61 -25.42
C VAL A 178 -1.68 8.60 -24.74
N TRP A 179 -0.39 8.50 -25.03
CA TRP A 179 0.62 9.41 -24.49
C TRP A 179 0.43 10.85 -24.99
N SER A 180 0.20 11.06 -26.29
CA SER A 180 0.07 12.40 -26.87
C SER A 180 -1.19 13.10 -26.37
N VAL A 181 -2.32 12.39 -26.32
CA VAL A 181 -3.56 12.91 -25.74
C VAL A 181 -3.35 13.27 -24.27
N ASN A 182 -2.71 12.39 -23.49
CA ASN A 182 -2.45 12.69 -22.08
C ASN A 182 -1.53 13.91 -21.92
N LYS A 183 -0.46 14.02 -22.71
CA LYS A 183 0.43 15.18 -22.68
C LYS A 183 -0.25 16.49 -23.06
N VAL A 184 -1.15 16.46 -24.03
CA VAL A 184 -1.94 17.63 -24.41
C VAL A 184 -2.88 18.04 -23.26
N LEU A 185 -3.51 17.07 -22.59
CA LEU A 185 -4.37 17.34 -21.42
C LEU A 185 -3.56 17.87 -20.22
N ASP A 186 -2.38 17.29 -19.96
CA ASP A 186 -1.45 17.72 -18.91
C ASP A 186 -0.99 19.18 -19.14
N LEU A 187 -0.82 19.60 -20.40
CA LEU A 187 -0.40 20.97 -20.73
C LEU A 187 -1.54 21.99 -20.73
N LEU A 188 -2.77 21.59 -21.07
CA LEU A 188 -3.88 22.52 -21.32
C LEU A 188 -4.88 22.62 -20.18
N VAL A 189 -5.06 21.57 -19.37
CA VAL A 189 -6.21 21.46 -18.47
C VAL A 189 -5.84 21.02 -17.06
N ARG A 190 -4.85 20.13 -16.90
CA ARG A 190 -4.61 19.47 -15.61
C ARG A 190 -3.57 20.15 -14.75
N GLU A 191 -3.81 20.12 -13.45
CA GLU A 191 -2.84 20.49 -12.41
C GLU A 191 -1.80 19.36 -12.22
N GLU A 192 -0.64 19.68 -11.63
CA GLU A 192 0.49 18.75 -11.54
C GLU A 192 0.17 17.45 -10.76
N ASP A 193 -0.78 17.51 -9.83
CA ASP A 193 -1.27 16.38 -9.04
C ASP A 193 -2.26 15.47 -9.80
N GLU A 194 -2.80 15.91 -10.94
CA GLU A 194 -3.67 15.12 -11.81
C GLU A 194 -2.92 14.45 -12.97
N HIS A 195 -1.61 14.66 -13.09
CA HIS A 195 -0.80 14.06 -14.14
C HIS A 195 -0.81 12.53 -14.05
N LEU A 196 -1.21 11.85 -15.13
CA LEU A 196 -1.23 10.39 -15.20
C LEU A 196 0.17 9.81 -15.51
N THR A 197 1.13 10.12 -14.63
CA THR A 197 2.47 9.53 -14.70
C THR A 197 2.59 8.30 -13.80
N GLY A 198 3.54 7.43 -14.11
CA GLY A 198 3.85 6.26 -13.28
C GLY A 198 4.25 6.60 -11.84
N ASP A 199 4.69 7.83 -11.58
CA ASP A 199 5.09 8.26 -10.24
C ASP A 199 3.91 8.83 -9.46
N THR A 200 2.95 9.50 -10.11
CA THR A 200 1.68 9.90 -9.48
C THR A 200 0.90 8.68 -9.01
N ALA A 201 0.75 7.65 -9.86
CA ALA A 201 0.04 6.41 -9.50
C ALA A 201 0.66 5.71 -8.27
N LYS A 202 1.99 5.72 -8.15
CA LYS A 202 2.69 5.18 -6.96
C LYS A 202 2.48 6.06 -5.73
N THR A 203 2.45 7.37 -5.92
CA THR A 203 2.24 8.36 -4.86
C THR A 203 0.84 8.20 -4.28
N ASP A 204 -0.19 8.14 -5.12
CA ASP A 204 -1.58 7.92 -4.71
C ASP A 204 -1.76 6.60 -3.99
N PHE A 205 -1.21 5.51 -4.55
CA PHE A 205 -1.21 4.23 -3.87
C PHE A 205 -0.57 4.31 -2.48
N SER A 206 0.62 4.93 -2.38
CA SER A 206 1.32 5.02 -1.10
C SER A 206 0.53 5.84 -0.06
N LYS A 207 -0.11 6.93 -0.50
CA LYS A 207 -0.95 7.79 0.33
C LYS A 207 -2.16 7.03 0.87
N ASP A 208 -2.88 6.32 0.00
CA ASP A 208 -4.03 5.50 0.41
C ASP A 208 -3.61 4.35 1.32
N PHE A 209 -2.56 3.63 0.92
CA PHE A 209 -2.02 2.51 1.69
C PHE A 209 -1.63 2.94 3.11
N TYR A 210 -0.87 4.02 3.27
CA TYR A 210 -0.43 4.48 4.59
C TYR A 210 -1.58 5.02 5.45
N ARG A 211 -2.59 5.65 4.84
CA ARG A 211 -3.80 6.08 5.53
C ARG A 211 -4.58 4.87 6.06
N GLN A 212 -4.84 3.87 5.22
CA GLN A 212 -5.52 2.64 5.66
C GLN A 212 -4.73 1.92 6.74
N LEU A 213 -3.41 1.82 6.57
CA LEU A 213 -2.57 1.12 7.53
C LEU A 213 -2.60 1.78 8.91
N SER A 214 -2.56 3.11 8.96
CA SER A 214 -2.69 3.88 10.20
C SER A 214 -4.07 3.69 10.83
N GLN A 215 -5.13 3.63 10.01
CA GLN A 215 -6.49 3.39 10.48
C GLN A 215 -6.66 1.99 11.07
N ILE A 216 -6.15 0.95 10.41
CA ILE A 216 -6.19 -0.42 10.89
C ILE A 216 -5.43 -0.54 12.21
N ALA A 217 -4.22 0.03 12.29
CA ALA A 217 -3.41 -0.01 13.50
C ALA A 217 -4.08 0.74 14.67
N LEU A 218 -4.71 1.90 14.44
CA LEU A 218 -5.41 2.61 15.52
C LEU A 218 -6.66 1.87 15.97
N ASN A 219 -7.45 1.33 15.04
CA ASN A 219 -8.63 0.54 15.36
C ASN A 219 -8.25 -0.69 16.20
N ALA A 220 -7.17 -1.38 15.82
CA ALA A 220 -6.62 -2.50 16.58
C ALA A 220 -6.14 -2.06 17.97
N HIS A 221 -5.47 -0.91 18.08
CA HIS A 221 -5.04 -0.35 19.36
C HIS A 221 -6.21 -0.08 20.31
N LEU A 222 -7.26 0.58 19.81
CA LEU A 222 -8.46 0.88 20.58
C LEU A 222 -9.15 -0.41 21.02
N ARG A 223 -9.23 -1.41 20.13
CA ARG A 223 -9.78 -2.73 20.46
C ARG A 223 -8.99 -3.41 21.58
N ALA A 224 -7.66 -3.43 21.50
CA ALA A 224 -6.81 -4.01 22.54
C ALA A 224 -7.02 -3.31 23.89
N ARG A 225 -7.10 -1.98 23.90
CA ARG A 225 -7.35 -1.19 25.11
C ARG A 225 -8.72 -1.52 25.73
N VAL A 226 -9.75 -1.66 24.90
CA VAL A 226 -11.10 -2.02 25.37
C VAL A 226 -11.10 -3.42 25.98
N MET A 227 -10.46 -4.39 25.33
CA MET A 227 -10.41 -5.77 25.84
C MET A 227 -9.68 -5.83 27.20
N ARG A 228 -8.51 -5.19 27.33
CA ARG A 228 -7.75 -5.15 28.58
C ARG A 228 -8.47 -4.41 29.72
N ALA A 229 -9.36 -3.46 29.40
CA ALA A 229 -10.12 -2.74 30.41
C ALA A 229 -11.12 -3.65 31.17
N PHE A 230 -11.47 -4.81 30.61
CA PHE A 230 -12.33 -5.79 31.26
C PHE A 230 -11.54 -6.79 32.13
N ASP A 231 -10.23 -6.91 31.92
CA ASP A 231 -9.36 -7.82 32.67
C ASP A 231 -8.87 -7.20 34.00
N GLU A 232 -9.04 -5.89 34.20
CA GLU A 232 -8.61 -5.23 35.44
C GLU A 232 -9.56 -5.63 36.58
N PRO A 233 -9.05 -6.33 37.63
CA PRO A 233 -9.90 -6.77 38.73
C PRO A 233 -10.53 -5.54 39.41
N PRO A 234 -11.76 -5.68 39.97
CA PRO A 234 -12.42 -4.58 40.66
C PRO A 234 -11.47 -4.02 41.72
N ARG A 235 -11.09 -2.74 41.57
CA ARG A 235 -10.21 -2.07 42.53
C ARG A 235 -10.87 -2.19 43.91
N PRO A 236 -10.22 -2.80 44.91
CA PRO A 236 -10.84 -3.07 46.20
C PRO A 236 -11.35 -1.81 46.92
N ASN A 237 -10.86 -0.63 46.52
CA ASN A 237 -11.19 0.66 47.12
C ASN A 237 -11.77 1.67 46.11
N ALA A 238 -12.37 1.23 45.00
CA ALA A 238 -13.09 2.16 44.13
C ALA A 238 -14.31 2.71 44.88
N PRO A 239 -14.45 4.05 45.02
CA PRO A 239 -15.66 4.63 45.59
C PRO A 239 -16.88 4.16 44.76
N PRO A 240 -18.05 3.95 45.40
CA PRO A 240 -19.25 3.53 44.69
C PRO A 240 -19.51 4.49 43.54
N ARG A 241 -19.66 3.95 42.32
CA ARG A 241 -20.00 4.78 41.15
C ARG A 241 -21.28 5.55 41.50
N PRO A 242 -21.31 6.88 41.35
CA PRO A 242 -22.54 7.62 41.53
C PRO A 242 -23.59 7.03 40.59
N PRO A 243 -24.85 6.86 41.05
CA PRO A 243 -25.90 6.32 40.20
C PRO A 243 -25.98 7.16 38.92
N LEU A 244 -26.03 6.47 37.77
CA LEU A 244 -26.29 7.10 36.48
C LEU A 244 -27.57 7.90 36.63
N SER A 245 -27.43 9.22 36.73
CA SER A 245 -28.56 10.15 36.79
C SER A 245 -29.32 9.97 35.49
N SER A 246 -30.44 9.27 35.57
CA SER A 246 -31.43 9.23 34.50
C SER A 246 -32.05 10.63 34.41
N ALA A 247 -31.33 11.56 33.79
CA ALA A 247 -31.90 12.82 33.39
C ALA A 247 -32.98 12.49 32.35
N ALA A 248 -34.24 12.51 32.80
CA ALA A 248 -35.40 12.34 31.96
C ALA A 248 -35.41 13.44 30.87
N PRO A 249 -35.75 13.11 29.61
CA PRO A 249 -35.95 14.11 28.59
C PRO A 249 -37.17 14.98 28.94
N ARG A 250 -37.02 16.30 28.84
CA ARG A 250 -38.14 17.25 28.85
C ARG A 250 -38.67 17.45 27.44
#